data_AF-A0A9P6TUJ2-F1
#
_entry.id   AF-A0A9P6TUJ2-F1
#
_cell.length_a   1.000
_cell.length_b   1.000
_cell.length_c   1.000
_cell.angle_alpha   90.00
_cell.angle_beta   90.00
_cell.angle_gamma   90.00
#
_symmetry.space_group_name_H-M   'P 1'
#
loop_
_entity.id
_entity.type
_entity.pdbx_description
1 polymer ?
#
loop_
_entity_poly.entity_id
_entity_poly.type
_entity_poly.pdbx_seq_one_letter_code
_entity_poly.pdbx_strand_id
1 'polypeptide(L)'
;MGGHGGKTYMGWWGNMGGPTQRGVVTYVLSPFEQRYFVGALHNAVFNTSRRVMSQVPYVGTAFALGYFIYTSAKSRHAYLSSKAGHAEAGDH
;
A
#
# COMPACT_ATOMS: atom_id res chain seq x y z
N MET A 1 28.12 -26.21 -24.48
CA MET A 1 28.18 -25.14 -23.48
C MET A 1 26.90 -25.16 -22.67
N GLY A 2 26.92 -25.76 -21.48
CA GLY A 2 25.76 -25.86 -20.60
C GLY A 2 26.25 -26.24 -19.22
N GLY A 3 26.86 -25.27 -18.53
CA GLY A 3 27.33 -25.46 -17.16
C GLY A 3 26.15 -25.68 -16.22
N HIS A 4 26.32 -26.52 -15.21
CA HIS A 4 25.32 -26.70 -14.17
C HIS A 4 25.07 -25.36 -13.47
N GLY A 5 23.84 -24.86 -13.54
CA GLY A 5 23.41 -23.69 -12.79
C GLY A 5 23.60 -23.91 -11.29
N GLY A 6 24.05 -22.87 -10.58
CA GLY A 6 24.21 -22.91 -9.12
C GLY A 6 22.88 -23.17 -8.41
N LYS A 7 22.94 -23.58 -7.14
CA LYS A 7 21.74 -23.76 -6.32
C LYS A 7 21.00 -22.43 -6.18
N THR A 8 19.70 -22.43 -6.48
CA THR A 8 18.79 -21.30 -6.35
C THR A 8 17.65 -21.64 -5.39
N TYR A 9 16.92 -20.62 -4.93
CA TYR A 9 15.72 -20.79 -4.09
C TYR A 9 14.44 -21.11 -4.89
N MET A 10 14.53 -21.22 -6.22
CA MET A 10 13.40 -21.47 -7.10
C MET A 10 13.87 -22.27 -8.33
N GLY A 11 13.13 -23.34 -8.65
CA GLY A 11 13.34 -24.15 -9.85
C GLY A 11 12.29 -23.91 -10.93
N TRP A 12 11.84 -24.97 -11.61
CA TRP A 12 10.84 -24.92 -12.69
C TRP A 12 9.61 -25.78 -12.37
N TRP A 13 8.59 -25.76 -13.24
CA TRP A 13 7.44 -26.66 -13.15
C TRP A 13 7.90 -28.11 -12.94
N GLY A 14 7.37 -28.77 -11.90
CA GLY A 14 7.77 -30.11 -11.47
C GLY A 14 8.91 -30.17 -10.45
N ASN A 15 9.67 -29.10 -10.25
CA ASN A 15 10.72 -29.00 -9.22
C ASN A 15 10.91 -27.55 -8.75
N MET A 16 9.87 -26.95 -8.16
CA MET A 16 9.90 -25.53 -7.76
C MET A 16 10.79 -25.25 -6.54
N GLY A 17 11.24 -26.27 -5.80
CA GLY A 17 12.08 -26.10 -4.60
C GLY A 17 11.30 -25.86 -3.30
N GLY A 18 9.98 -25.98 -3.33
CA GLY A 18 9.13 -25.93 -2.12
C GLY A 18 9.15 -27.26 -1.33
N PRO A 19 8.58 -27.26 -0.12
CA PRO A 19 8.44 -28.49 0.67
C PRO A 19 7.53 -29.51 -0.03
N THR A 20 7.72 -30.79 0.28
CA THR A 20 6.83 -31.86 -0.21
C THR A 20 5.42 -31.66 0.35
N GLN A 21 4.43 -31.57 -0.54
CA GLN A 21 3.01 -31.43 -0.18
C GLN A 21 2.30 -32.77 -0.39
N ARG A 22 1.57 -33.25 0.61
CA ARG A 22 0.76 -34.48 0.53
C ARG A 22 -0.56 -34.28 1.27
N GLY A 23 -1.67 -34.73 0.68
CA GLY A 23 -3.00 -34.69 1.30
C GLY A 23 -3.79 -33.40 1.09
N VAL A 24 -3.29 -32.45 0.28
CA VAL A 24 -4.04 -31.25 -0.12
C VAL A 24 -4.74 -31.51 -1.45
N VAL A 25 -6.06 -31.34 -1.48
CA VAL A 25 -6.88 -31.49 -2.70
C VAL A 25 -7.48 -30.13 -3.05
N THR A 26 -7.29 -29.71 -4.31
CA THR A 26 -7.77 -28.42 -4.83
C THR A 26 -8.85 -28.66 -5.86
N TYR A 27 -9.98 -27.98 -5.70
CA TYR A 27 -11.10 -28.01 -6.64
C TYR A 27 -11.25 -26.64 -7.30
N VAL A 28 -11.53 -26.63 -8.61
CA VAL A 28 -11.70 -25.42 -9.40
C VAL A 28 -12.87 -25.63 -10.37
N LEU A 29 -13.70 -24.61 -10.55
CA LEU A 29 -14.78 -24.59 -11.55
C LEU A 29 -14.30 -23.86 -12.81
N SER A 30 -14.73 -24.29 -14.00
CA SER A 30 -14.37 -23.62 -15.25
C SER A 30 -14.80 -22.14 -15.23
N PRO A 31 -13.97 -21.20 -15.69
CA PRO A 31 -14.35 -19.79 -15.77
C PRO A 31 -15.61 -19.54 -16.62
N PHE A 32 -15.88 -20.40 -17.61
CA PHE A 32 -17.06 -20.32 -18.47
C PHE A 32 -18.36 -20.76 -17.78
N GLU A 33 -18.24 -21.44 -16.64
CA GLU A 33 -19.37 -21.88 -15.81
C GLU A 33 -19.63 -20.89 -14.64
N GLN A 34 -18.76 -19.89 -14.47
CA GLN A 34 -18.86 -18.88 -13.43
C GLN A 34 -19.48 -17.58 -13.93
N ARG A 35 -20.12 -16.84 -13.01
CA ARG A 35 -20.55 -15.46 -13.27
C ARG A 35 -19.38 -14.51 -13.01
N TYR A 36 -18.85 -13.89 -14.07
CA TYR A 36 -17.62 -13.07 -14.02
C TYR A 36 -17.58 -11.96 -12.93
N PHE A 37 -18.69 -11.26 -12.68
CA PHE A 37 -18.74 -10.13 -11.74
C PHE A 37 -19.69 -10.34 -10.55
N VAL A 38 -20.00 -11.60 -10.21
CA VAL A 38 -20.88 -11.86 -9.07
C VAL A 38 -20.28 -11.27 -7.78
N GLY A 39 -21.05 -10.43 -7.09
CA GLY A 39 -20.61 -9.76 -5.86
C GLY A 39 -19.57 -8.67 -6.04
N ALA A 40 -19.18 -8.29 -7.27
CA ALA A 40 -18.12 -7.32 -7.52
C ALA A 40 -18.39 -5.96 -6.84
N LEU A 41 -19.61 -5.41 -6.96
CA LEU A 41 -19.97 -4.12 -6.34
C LEU A 41 -19.96 -4.19 -4.81
N HIS A 42 -20.61 -5.21 -4.23
CA HIS A 42 -20.65 -5.40 -2.79
C HIS A 42 -19.22 -5.56 -2.21
N ASN A 43 -18.41 -6.41 -2.82
CA ASN A 43 -17.02 -6.62 -2.39
C ASN A 43 -16.15 -5.39 -2.64
N ALA A 44 -16.34 -4.68 -3.75
CA ALA A 44 -15.59 -3.47 -4.06
C ALA A 44 -15.86 -2.35 -3.04
N VAL A 45 -17.04 -2.27 -2.44
CA VAL A 45 -17.34 -1.28 -1.41
C VAL A 45 -16.92 -1.79 -0.03
N PHE A 46 -17.47 -2.91 0.43
CA PHE A 46 -17.31 -3.33 1.83
C PHE A 46 -15.96 -3.98 2.11
N ASN A 47 -15.48 -4.86 1.23
CA ASN A 47 -14.19 -5.50 1.45
C ASN A 47 -13.04 -4.50 1.21
N THR A 48 -13.13 -3.65 0.19
CA THR A 48 -12.11 -2.61 -0.04
C THR A 48 -12.07 -1.61 1.10
N SER A 49 -13.22 -1.10 1.55
CA SER A 49 -13.25 -0.15 2.67
C SER A 49 -12.66 -0.75 3.95
N ARG A 50 -13.02 -1.99 4.30
CA ARG A 50 -12.41 -2.74 5.41
C ARG A 50 -10.88 -2.84 5.28
N ARG A 51 -10.38 -3.16 4.08
CA ARG A 51 -8.93 -3.27 3.82
C ARG A 51 -8.23 -1.91 3.92
N VAL A 52 -8.81 -0.85 3.36
CA VAL A 52 -8.25 0.50 3.42
C VAL A 52 -8.22 1.00 4.86
N MET A 53 -9.32 0.89 5.60
CA MET A 53 -9.39 1.33 7.00
C MET A 53 -8.35 0.65 7.89
N SER A 54 -8.04 -0.63 7.64
CA SER A 54 -6.99 -1.33 8.39
C SER A 54 -5.58 -0.75 8.20
N GLN A 55 -5.35 -0.03 7.10
CA GLN A 55 -4.05 0.58 6.79
C GLN A 55 -3.97 2.07 7.13
N VAL A 56 -5.12 2.72 7.37
CA VAL A 56 -5.19 4.15 7.73
C VAL A 56 -4.32 4.49 8.95
N PRO A 57 -4.23 3.70 10.04
CA PRO A 57 -3.37 4.06 11.16
C PRO A 57 -1.88 4.11 10.81
N TYR A 58 -1.42 3.29 9.87
CA TYR A 58 -0.01 3.26 9.48
C TYR A 58 0.33 4.37 8.49
N VAL A 59 -0.51 4.53 7.46
CA VAL A 59 -0.24 5.46 6.35
C VAL A 59 -0.85 6.84 6.64
N GLY A 60 -2.09 6.87 7.10
CA GLY A 60 -2.82 8.09 7.42
C GLY A 60 -2.18 8.90 8.53
N THR A 61 -1.60 8.27 9.55
CA THR A 61 -0.89 9.00 10.62
C THR A 61 0.33 9.74 10.10
N ALA A 62 1.15 9.09 9.25
CA ALA A 62 2.31 9.72 8.64
C ALA A 62 1.91 10.90 7.74
N PHE A 63 0.86 10.73 6.92
CA PHE A 63 0.36 11.82 6.07
C PHE A 63 -0.24 12.97 6.89
N ALA A 64 -1.03 12.68 7.92
CA ALA A 64 -1.64 13.69 8.77
C ALA A 64 -0.55 14.53 9.46
N LEU A 65 0.46 13.88 10.04
CA LEU A 65 1.59 14.56 10.68
C LEU A 65 2.38 15.41 9.68
N GLY A 66 2.73 14.85 8.52
CA GLY A 66 3.46 15.56 7.48
C GLY A 66 2.69 16.78 6.96
N TYR A 67 1.39 16.63 6.73
CA TYR A 67 0.53 17.72 6.28
C TYR A 67 0.39 18.82 7.34
N PHE A 68 0.27 18.44 8.61
CA PHE A 68 0.21 19.39 9.72
C PHE A 68 1.50 20.23 9.83
N ILE A 69 2.67 19.57 9.74
CA ILE A 69 3.97 20.27 9.78
C ILE A 69 4.10 21.21 8.58
N TYR A 70 3.79 20.72 7.37
CA TYR A 70 3.89 21.50 6.14
C TYR A 70 3.01 22.76 6.18
N THR A 71 1.74 22.62 6.57
CA THR A 71 0.80 23.75 6.62
C THR A 71 1.19 24.77 7.68
N SER A 72 1.62 24.31 8.86
CA SER A 72 2.11 25.19 9.94
C SER A 72 3.35 25.97 9.51
N ALA A 73 4.34 25.29 8.91
CA ALA A 73 5.57 25.92 8.43
C ALA A 73 5.29 26.93 7.31
N LYS A 74 4.41 26.59 6.36
CA LYS A 74 4.04 27.47 5.25
C LYS A 74 3.33 28.74 5.74
N SER A 75 2.37 28.60 6.65
CA SER A 75 1.65 29.74 7.23
C SER A 75 2.57 30.65 8.03
N ARG A 76 3.47 30.06 8.83
CA ARG A 76 4.47 30.82 9.58
C ARG A 76 5.44 31.55 8.66
N HIS A 77 5.95 30.89 7.63
CA HIS A 77 6.82 31.53 6.64
C HIS A 77 6.11 32.70 5.95
N ALA A 78 4.87 32.51 5.51
CA ALA A 78 4.08 33.58 4.88
C ALA A 78 3.85 34.77 5.82
N TYR A 79 3.58 34.52 7.10
CA TYR A 79 3.44 35.56 8.11
C TYR A 79 4.75 36.34 8.34
N LEU A 80 5.87 35.64 8.50
CA LEU A 80 7.18 36.27 8.70
C LEU A 80 7.63 37.09 7.49
N SER A 81 7.25 36.69 6.27
CA SER A 81 7.50 37.47 5.05
C SER A 81 6.48 38.61 4.82
N SER A 82 5.48 38.76 5.68
CA SER A 82 4.48 39.82 5.57
C SER A 82 4.94 41.10 6.24
N LYS A 83 4.36 42.25 5.87
CA LYS A 83 4.64 43.53 6.52
C LYS A 83 4.37 43.50 8.03
N ALA A 84 3.31 42.81 8.46
CA ALA A 84 2.97 42.67 9.87
C ALA A 84 4.03 41.86 10.63
N GLY A 85 4.53 40.77 10.03
CA GLY A 85 5.61 39.97 10.63
C GLY A 85 6.95 40.73 10.67
N HIS A 86 7.26 41.55 9.66
CA HIS A 86 8.41 42.44 9.70
C HIS A 86 8.29 43.54 10.77
N ALA A 87 7.08 44.06 11.00
CA ALA A 87 6.82 45.03 12.06
C ALA A 87 6.99 44.38 13.44
N GLU A 88 6.44 43.17 13.67
CA GLU A 88 6.62 42.42 14.92
C GLU A 88 8.09 42.08 15.19
N ALA A 89 8.86 41.68 14.17
CA ALA A 89 10.28 41.39 14.32
C ALA A 89 11.15 42.66 14.52
N GLY A 90 10.65 43.82 14.12
CA GLY A 90 11.32 45.12 14.22
C GLY A 90 10.95 45.93 15.46
N ASP A 91 9.99 45.47 16.27
CA ASP A 91 9.53 46.13 17.52
C ASP A 91 10.36 45.71 18.75
N HIS A 92 11.64 45.38 18.52
CA HIS A 92 12.64 45.02 19.53
C HIS A 92 13.76 46.06 19.61
#